data_AF-A0A2N5KJG4-F1
#
_entry.id   AF-A0A2N5KJG4-F1
#
_cell.length_a   1.000
_cell.length_b   1.000
_cell.length_c   1.000
_cell.angle_alpha   90.00
_cell.angle_beta   90.00
_cell.angle_gamma   90.00
#
_symmetry.space_group_name_H-M   'P 1'
#
loop_
_entity.id
_entity.type
_entity.pdbx_description
1 polymer ?
#
loop_
_entity_poly.entity_id
_entity_poly.type
_entity_poly.pdbx_seq_one_letter_code
_entity_poly.pdbx_strand_id
1 'polypeptide(L)'
;MAEPASTLVAYQGLIGAIAGGVLGYLASLLTQGRTWKREDRLRDYEFRRDAYVSMIMVCDRVNDGEAGREVFSEGKKAFLTVGLVTRSEEVRHAVIALWDLVSMKATTSRLEELGITWEDLGVTKAEYTNRLRKFMEAAREDLDLPNKR
;
A
#
# COMPACT_ATOMS: atom_id res chain seq x y z
N MET A 1 21.96 -22.57 -69.26
CA MET A 1 22.04 -23.26 -67.95
C MET A 1 22.37 -22.22 -66.90
N ALA A 2 21.36 -21.74 -66.19
CA ALA A 2 21.35 -20.66 -65.20
C ALA A 2 20.16 -21.00 -64.28
N GLU A 3 20.14 -20.98 -62.95
CA GLU A 3 20.98 -20.47 -61.86
C GLU A 3 20.62 -21.27 -60.59
N PRO A 4 21.57 -21.79 -59.78
CA PRO A 4 21.26 -22.31 -58.44
C PRO A 4 21.38 -21.23 -57.33
N ALA A 5 21.76 -20.00 -57.67
CA ALA A 5 22.07 -18.96 -56.69
C ALA A 5 20.81 -18.29 -56.10
N SER A 6 19.72 -18.19 -56.86
CA SER A 6 18.50 -17.46 -56.46
C SER A 6 17.71 -18.15 -55.34
N THR A 7 17.71 -19.48 -55.30
CA THR A 7 17.01 -20.27 -54.27
C THR A 7 17.72 -20.21 -52.92
N LEU A 8 19.06 -20.19 -52.92
CA LEU A 8 19.86 -20.14 -51.69
C LEU A 8 19.74 -18.78 -50.98
N VAL A 9 19.71 -17.69 -51.76
CA VAL A 9 19.43 -16.34 -51.25
C VAL A 9 18.00 -16.21 -50.74
N ALA A 10 17.02 -16.81 -51.43
CA ALA A 10 15.63 -16.83 -50.98
C ALA A 10 15.45 -17.61 -49.66
N TYR A 11 16.15 -18.74 -49.49
CA TYR A 11 16.14 -19.50 -48.24
C TYR A 11 16.79 -18.74 -47.07
N GLN A 12 17.90 -18.04 -47.30
CA GLN A 12 18.54 -17.22 -46.27
C GLN A 12 17.65 -16.04 -45.85
N GLY A 13 16.95 -15.40 -46.79
CA GLY A 13 15.98 -14.35 -46.50
C GLY A 13 14.79 -14.84 -45.68
N LEU A 14 14.26 -16.02 -46.02
CA LEU A 14 13.15 -16.65 -45.28
C LEU A 14 13.56 -17.01 -43.85
N ILE A 15 14.75 -17.61 -43.66
CA ILE A 15 15.28 -17.95 -42.33
C ILE A 15 15.50 -16.67 -41.51
N GLY A 16 16.04 -15.60 -42.11
CA GLY A 16 16.22 -14.32 -41.46
C GLY A 16 14.91 -13.66 -41.02
N ALA A 17 13.88 -13.72 -41.86
CA ALA A 17 12.54 -13.20 -41.54
C ALA A 17 11.87 -13.96 -40.39
N ILE A 18 11.97 -15.30 -40.39
CA ILE A 18 11.42 -16.15 -39.32
C ILE A 18 12.17 -15.90 -38.01
N ALA A 19 13.51 -15.87 -38.03
CA ALA A 19 14.32 -15.60 -36.86
C ALA A 19 14.05 -14.20 -36.27
N GLY A 20 13.95 -13.18 -37.12
CA GLY A 20 13.61 -11.81 -36.72
C GLY A 20 12.21 -11.70 -36.11
N GLY A 21 11.21 -12.38 -36.71
CA GLY A 21 9.85 -12.42 -36.19
C GLY A 21 9.75 -13.07 -34.80
N VAL A 22 10.45 -14.20 -34.60
CA VAL A 22 10.48 -14.91 -33.31
C VAL A 22 11.19 -14.07 -32.23
N LEU A 23 12.31 -13.44 -32.56
CA LEU A 23 13.03 -12.57 -31.63
C LEU A 23 12.23 -11.30 -31.29
N GLY A 24 11.55 -10.70 -32.26
CA GLY A 24 10.67 -9.54 -32.03
C GLY A 24 9.49 -9.90 -31.14
N TYR A 25 8.88 -11.07 -31.34
CA TYR A 25 7.79 -11.57 -30.50
C TYR A 25 8.26 -11.85 -29.06
N LEU A 26 9.41 -12.51 -28.89
CA LEU A 26 10.00 -12.75 -27.56
C LEU A 26 10.39 -11.45 -26.85
N ALA A 27 10.96 -10.47 -27.58
CA ALA A 27 11.25 -9.16 -27.04
C ALA A 27 9.97 -8.42 -26.59
N SER A 28 8.89 -8.52 -27.37
CA SER A 28 7.58 -7.97 -27.03
C SER A 28 6.96 -8.62 -25.80
N LEU A 29 7.08 -9.94 -25.64
CA LEU A 29 6.61 -10.66 -24.45
C LEU A 29 7.41 -10.25 -23.21
N LEU A 30 8.73 -10.05 -23.34
CA LEU A 30 9.59 -9.61 -22.25
C LEU A 30 9.31 -8.17 -21.81
N THR A 31 9.06 -7.26 -22.77
CA THR A 31 8.69 -5.87 -22.45
C THR A 31 7.31 -5.80 -21.82
N GLN A 32 6.33 -6.52 -22.36
CA GLN A 32 5.01 -6.63 -21.74
C GLN A 32 5.14 -7.15 -20.30
N GLY A 33 5.79 -8.30 -20.08
CA GLY A 33 5.96 -8.85 -18.73
C GLY A 33 6.63 -7.90 -17.73
N ARG A 34 7.54 -7.03 -18.18
CA ARG A 34 8.14 -5.97 -17.34
C ARG A 34 7.16 -4.85 -17.03
N THR A 35 6.33 -4.43 -17.98
CA THR A 35 5.29 -3.42 -17.75
C THR A 35 4.23 -3.90 -16.75
N TRP A 36 3.74 -5.13 -16.88
CA TRP A 36 2.81 -5.74 -15.92
C TRP A 36 3.38 -5.77 -14.49
N LYS A 37 4.65 -6.19 -14.32
CA LYS A 37 5.32 -6.18 -13.00
C LYS A 37 5.54 -4.78 -12.43
N ARG A 38 5.63 -3.75 -13.27
CA ARG A 38 5.77 -2.37 -12.82
C ARG A 38 4.41 -1.81 -12.40
N GLU A 39 3.37 -2.02 -13.21
CA GLU A 39 2.01 -1.61 -12.91
C GLU A 39 1.48 -2.28 -11.65
N ASP A 40 1.73 -3.58 -11.47
CA ASP A 40 1.30 -4.32 -10.29
C ASP A 40 1.97 -3.80 -9.00
N ARG A 41 3.26 -3.44 -9.08
CA ARG A 41 3.98 -2.79 -7.96
C ARG A 41 3.47 -1.40 -7.66
N LEU A 42 3.11 -0.62 -8.68
CA LEU A 42 2.53 0.71 -8.49
C LEU A 42 1.15 0.61 -7.86
N ARG A 43 0.30 -0.32 -8.31
CA ARG A 43 -1.02 -0.57 -7.72
C ARG A 43 -0.93 -1.03 -6.27
N ASP A 44 -0.01 -1.94 -5.95
CA ASP A 44 0.23 -2.37 -4.56
C ASP A 44 0.71 -1.20 -3.68
N TYR A 45 1.60 -0.35 -4.22
CA TYR A 45 2.06 0.87 -3.53
C TYR A 45 0.90 1.85 -3.28
N GLU A 46 0.09 2.15 -4.29
CA GLU A 46 -1.05 3.07 -4.19
C GLU A 46 -2.08 2.54 -3.19
N PHE A 47 -2.39 1.25 -3.26
CA PHE A 47 -3.35 0.63 -2.36
C PHE A 47 -2.91 0.66 -0.89
N ARG A 48 -1.63 0.40 -0.61
CA ARG A 48 -1.05 0.53 0.74
C ARG A 48 -1.06 1.99 1.20
N ARG A 49 -0.63 2.91 0.34
CA ARG A 49 -0.61 4.36 0.64
C ARG A 49 -2.00 4.86 1.01
N ASP A 50 -3.01 4.52 0.22
CA ASP A 50 -4.39 4.96 0.44
C ASP A 50 -4.97 4.39 1.74
N ALA A 51 -4.63 3.13 2.07
CA ALA A 51 -4.99 2.54 3.36
C ALA A 51 -4.36 3.28 4.54
N TYR A 52 -3.07 3.61 4.45
CA TYR A 52 -2.35 4.33 5.52
C TYR A 52 -2.89 5.75 5.71
N VAL A 53 -3.17 6.46 4.62
CA VAL A 53 -3.79 7.80 4.66
C VAL A 53 -5.18 7.73 5.27
N SER A 54 -6.00 6.75 4.87
CA SER A 54 -7.35 6.57 5.43
C SER A 54 -7.32 6.33 6.94
N MET A 55 -6.35 5.56 7.42
CA MET A 55 -6.15 5.33 8.85
C MET A 55 -5.80 6.62 9.58
N ILE A 56 -4.87 7.43 9.05
CA ILE A 56 -4.49 8.72 9.63
C ILE A 56 -5.70 9.66 9.72
N MET A 57 -6.46 9.79 8.64
CA MET A 57 -7.63 10.68 8.59
C MET A 57 -8.68 10.32 9.64
N VAL A 58 -8.97 9.03 9.84
CA VAL A 58 -9.95 8.63 10.86
C VAL A 58 -9.40 8.82 12.27
N CYS A 59 -8.11 8.52 12.50
CA CYS A 59 -7.47 8.77 13.78
C CYS A 59 -7.48 10.25 14.16
N ASP A 60 -7.21 11.15 13.21
CA ASP A 60 -7.24 12.60 13.44
C ASP A 60 -8.66 13.07 13.78
N ARG A 61 -9.68 12.62 13.04
CA ARG A 61 -11.09 12.95 13.33
C ARG A 61 -11.51 12.53 14.74
N VAL A 62 -11.21 11.29 15.14
CA VAL A 62 -11.49 10.83 16.51
C VAL A 62 -10.70 11.62 17.53
N ASN A 63 -9.44 11.96 17.24
CA ASN A 63 -8.63 12.77 18.14
C ASN A 63 -9.17 14.21 18.29
N ASP A 64 -9.75 14.78 17.24
CA ASP A 64 -10.37 16.11 17.24
C ASP A 64 -11.75 16.13 17.90
N GLY A 65 -12.24 14.97 18.38
CA GLY A 65 -13.47 14.85 19.13
C GLY A 65 -14.68 14.45 18.28
N GLU A 66 -14.50 14.09 17.01
CA GLU A 66 -15.56 13.43 16.25
C GLU A 66 -15.79 12.03 16.83
N ALA A 67 -16.79 11.92 17.69
CA ALA A 67 -17.20 10.67 18.30
C ALA A 67 -18.55 10.20 17.75
N GLY A 68 -18.65 8.91 17.44
CA GLY A 68 -19.88 8.32 16.93
C GLY A 68 -19.68 6.90 16.42
N ARG A 69 -20.77 6.15 16.34
CA ARG A 69 -20.76 4.76 15.84
C ARG A 69 -20.25 4.68 14.40
N GLU A 70 -20.54 5.69 13.58
CA GLU A 70 -20.09 5.76 12.19
C GLU A 70 -18.58 5.95 12.09
N VAL A 71 -18.03 6.95 12.76
CA VAL A 71 -16.58 7.22 12.80
C VAL A 71 -15.81 6.02 13.36
N PHE A 72 -16.33 5.37 14.41
CA PHE A 72 -15.73 4.14 14.93
C PHE A 72 -15.75 3.00 13.92
N SER A 73 -16.85 2.84 13.18
CA SER A 73 -16.98 1.82 12.13
C SER A 73 -15.98 2.07 11.00
N GLU A 74 -15.84 3.32 10.56
CA GLU A 74 -14.84 3.74 9.58
C GLU A 74 -13.43 3.47 10.07
N GLY A 75 -13.13 3.80 11.33
CA GLY A 75 -11.82 3.56 11.93
C GLY A 75 -11.48 2.07 12.01
N LYS A 76 -12.46 1.25 12.39
CA LYS A 76 -12.30 -0.21 12.42
C LYS A 76 -12.03 -0.77 11.02
N LYS A 77 -12.74 -0.26 9.99
CA LYS A 77 -12.49 -0.65 8.60
C LYS A 77 -11.08 -0.26 8.18
N ALA A 78 -10.67 0.99 8.41
CA ALA A 78 -9.33 1.48 8.07
C ALA A 78 -8.23 0.64 8.77
N PHE A 79 -8.37 0.39 10.07
CA PHE A 79 -7.46 -0.47 10.84
C PHE A 79 -7.31 -1.87 10.22
N LEU A 80 -8.43 -2.52 9.90
CA LEU A 80 -8.42 -3.86 9.29
C LEU A 80 -7.80 -3.83 7.89
N THR A 81 -8.11 -2.81 7.08
CA THR A 81 -7.51 -2.64 5.76
C THR A 81 -6.00 -2.50 5.86
N VAL A 82 -5.48 -1.66 6.77
CA VAL A 82 -4.04 -1.54 7.01
C VAL A 82 -3.42 -2.90 7.36
N GLY A 83 -4.04 -3.65 8.27
CA GLY A 83 -3.56 -4.98 8.67
C GLY A 83 -3.55 -6.02 7.54
N LEU A 84 -4.42 -5.87 6.54
CA LEU A 84 -4.48 -6.74 5.36
C LEU A 84 -3.45 -6.38 4.29
N VAL A 85 -3.18 -5.08 4.09
CA VAL A 85 -2.33 -4.62 3.00
C VAL A 85 -0.86 -4.51 3.39
N THR A 86 -0.57 -4.28 4.68
CA THR A 86 0.82 -4.14 5.13
C THR A 86 1.58 -5.47 5.08
N ARG A 87 2.85 -5.39 4.70
CA ARG A 87 3.81 -6.51 4.79
C ARG A 87 4.83 -6.30 5.90
N SER A 88 4.84 -5.12 6.53
CA SER A 88 5.74 -4.75 7.61
C SER A 88 5.11 -5.06 8.97
N GLU A 89 5.85 -5.79 9.80
CA GLU A 89 5.48 -6.04 11.20
C GLU A 89 5.51 -4.74 12.02
N GLU A 90 6.40 -3.81 11.67
CA GLU A 90 6.52 -2.50 12.29
C GLU A 90 5.24 -1.68 12.08
N VAL A 91 4.70 -1.67 10.86
CA VAL A 91 3.41 -1.04 10.55
C VAL A 91 2.28 -1.72 11.33
N ARG A 92 2.27 -3.07 11.40
CA ARG A 92 1.28 -3.84 12.16
C ARG A 92 1.27 -3.45 13.63
N HIS A 93 2.44 -3.44 14.29
CA HIS A 93 2.55 -3.05 15.69
C HIS A 93 2.18 -1.58 15.91
N ALA A 94 2.64 -0.68 15.04
CA ALA A 94 2.35 0.74 15.17
C ALA A 94 0.85 1.04 14.98
N VAL A 95 0.18 0.39 14.02
CA VAL A 95 -1.25 0.60 13.80
C VAL A 95 -2.10 0.04 14.94
N ILE A 96 -1.71 -1.10 15.54
CA ILE A 96 -2.38 -1.64 16.73
C ILE A 96 -2.25 -0.65 17.89
N ALA A 97 -1.03 -0.18 18.18
CA ALA A 97 -0.81 0.77 19.25
C ALA A 97 -1.61 2.08 19.04
N LEU A 98 -1.65 2.60 17.81
CA LEU A 98 -2.43 3.79 17.49
C LEU A 98 -3.93 3.53 17.65
N TRP A 99 -4.43 2.42 17.12
CA TRP A 99 -5.85 2.06 17.19
C TRP A 99 -6.30 1.78 18.62
N ASP A 100 -5.50 1.16 19.47
CA ASP A 100 -5.85 0.94 20.88
C ASP A 100 -6.13 2.28 21.59
N LEU A 101 -5.31 3.30 21.32
CA LEU A 101 -5.52 4.63 21.89
C LEU A 101 -6.81 5.28 21.36
N VAL A 102 -7.00 5.24 20.05
CA VAL A 102 -8.12 5.90 19.35
C VAL A 102 -9.45 5.19 19.62
N SER A 103 -9.45 3.86 19.66
CA SER A 103 -10.63 3.05 19.95
C SER A 103 -11.06 3.20 21.40
N MET A 104 -10.11 3.28 22.34
CA MET A 104 -10.43 3.69 23.71
C MET A 104 -11.19 5.00 23.66
N LYS A 105 -10.67 6.03 22.97
CA LYS A 105 -11.27 7.36 22.83
C LYS A 105 -12.64 7.40 22.14
N ALA A 106 -12.84 6.63 21.10
CA ALA A 106 -14.11 6.58 20.39
C ALA A 106 -15.23 5.87 21.19
N THR A 107 -14.87 4.99 22.12
CA THR A 107 -15.84 4.17 22.89
C THR A 107 -16.31 4.84 24.19
N THR A 108 -15.66 5.94 24.57
CA THR A 108 -15.72 6.56 25.90
C THR A 108 -16.58 7.82 25.93
N SER A 109 -17.36 8.08 24.89
CA SER A 109 -18.43 9.08 24.93
C SER A 109 -19.41 8.88 26.12
N ARG A 110 -19.50 7.65 26.63
CA ARG A 110 -20.20 7.29 27.88
C ARG A 110 -19.45 7.59 29.18
N LEU A 111 -18.13 7.70 29.15
CA LEU A 111 -17.32 8.01 30.32
C LEU A 111 -17.31 9.52 30.61
N GLU A 112 -17.44 10.35 29.58
CA GLU A 112 -17.68 11.79 29.76
C GLU A 112 -19.01 12.06 30.50
N GLU A 113 -20.05 11.27 30.25
CA GLU A 113 -21.32 11.31 31.02
C GLU A 113 -21.12 10.97 32.51
N LEU A 114 -20.05 10.25 32.84
CA LEU A 114 -19.65 9.90 34.21
C LEU A 114 -18.59 10.87 34.78
N GLY A 115 -18.25 11.94 34.07
CA GLY A 115 -17.26 12.93 34.48
C GLY A 115 -15.81 12.46 34.39
N ILE A 116 -15.53 11.34 33.72
CA ILE A 116 -14.18 10.83 33.48
C ILE A 116 -13.65 11.46 32.19
N THR A 117 -12.53 12.17 32.30
CA THR A 117 -11.89 12.83 31.16
C THR A 117 -10.87 11.91 30.47
N TRP A 118 -10.47 12.30 29.27
CA TRP A 118 -9.41 11.64 28.49
C TRP A 118 -8.08 11.56 29.23
N GLU A 119 -7.78 12.61 30.00
CA GLU A 119 -6.56 12.73 30.79
C GLU A 119 -6.55 11.75 31.95
N ASP A 120 -7.71 11.47 32.54
CA ASP A 120 -7.87 10.48 33.61
C ASP A 120 -7.61 9.04 33.13
N LEU A 121 -7.78 8.79 31.83
CA LEU A 121 -7.49 7.51 31.19
C LEU A 121 -6.03 7.42 30.67
N GLY A 122 -5.21 8.44 30.93
CA GLY A 122 -3.84 8.53 30.45
C GLY A 122 -3.73 8.79 28.94
N VAL A 123 -4.82 9.16 28.28
CA VAL A 123 -4.87 9.44 26.84
C VAL A 123 -4.60 10.92 26.61
N THR A 124 -3.32 11.29 26.51
CA THR A 124 -2.91 12.67 26.25
C THR A 124 -2.73 12.94 24.75
N LYS A 125 -2.84 14.21 24.35
CA LYS A 125 -2.50 14.66 22.99
C LYS A 125 -1.05 14.32 22.61
N ALA A 126 -0.14 14.34 23.58
CA ALA A 126 1.26 13.96 23.38
C ALA A 126 1.41 12.48 23.06
N GLU A 127 0.67 11.60 23.75
CA GLU A 127 0.68 10.17 23.48
C GLU A 127 0.11 9.84 22.10
N TYR A 128 -0.99 10.51 21.71
CA TYR A 128 -1.54 10.42 20.35
C TYR A 128 -0.49 10.80 19.30
N THR A 129 0.11 11.99 19.45
CA THR A 129 1.12 12.51 18.52
C THR A 129 2.31 11.55 18.40
N ASN A 130 2.76 10.95 19.49
CA ASN A 130 3.85 9.99 19.50
C ASN A 130 3.50 8.69 18.74
N ARG A 131 2.31 8.13 18.97
CA ARG A 131 1.87 6.90 18.28
C ARG A 131 1.62 7.14 16.80
N LEU A 132 1.02 8.29 16.44
CA LEU A 132 0.84 8.69 15.05
C LEU A 132 2.19 8.82 14.33
N ARG A 133 3.16 9.49 14.95
CA ARG A 133 4.52 9.61 14.41
C ARG A 133 5.15 8.25 14.14
N LYS A 134 5.09 7.31 15.10
CA LYS A 134 5.62 5.95 14.92
C LYS A 134 4.95 5.21 13.77
N PHE A 135 3.63 5.35 13.62
CA PHE A 135 2.90 4.78 12.50
C PHE A 135 3.33 5.40 11.16
N MET A 136 3.45 6.72 11.07
CA MET A 136 3.90 7.41 9.86
C MET A 136 5.34 7.04 9.47
N GLU A 137 6.23 6.91 10.45
CA GLU A 137 7.62 6.46 10.23
C GLU A 137 7.64 5.04 9.65
N ALA A 138 6.93 4.09 10.28
CA ALA A 138 6.85 2.71 9.78
C ALA A 138 6.17 2.63 8.39
N ALA A 139 5.09 3.38 8.18
CA ALA A 139 4.38 3.44 6.91
C ALA A 139 5.27 3.98 5.79
N ARG A 140 6.09 5.01 6.07
CA ARG A 140 7.06 5.54 5.13
C ARG A 140 8.11 4.51 4.75
N GLU A 141 8.68 3.82 5.74
CA GLU A 141 9.68 2.78 5.50
C GLU A 141 9.12 1.63 4.66
N ASP A 142 7.89 1.18 4.96
CA ASP A 142 7.19 0.13 4.21
C ASP A 142 6.88 0.55 2.76
N LEU A 143 6.56 1.83 2.54
CA LEU A 143 6.32 2.41 1.21
C LEU A 143 7.61 2.68 0.42
N ASP A 144 8.76 2.84 1.09
CA ASP A 144 10.07 3.05 0.45
C ASP A 144 10.77 1.73 0.02
N LEU A 145 10.33 0.57 0.53
CA LEU A 145 10.80 -0.76 0.12
C LEU A 145 10.86 -1.02 -1.41
N PRO A 146 9.89 -0.58 -2.25
CA PRO A 146 9.98 -0.75 -3.70
C PRO A 146 11.11 0.03 -4.39
N ASN A 147 11.69 1.05 -3.75
CA ASN A 147 12.76 1.89 -4.34
C ASN A 147 14.19 1.48 -3.94
N LYS A 148 14.36 0.49 -3.05
CA LYS A 148 15.68 0.06 -2.52
C LYS A 148 16.25 -1.21 -3.18
N ARG A 149 15.70 -1.70 -4.29
CA ARG A 149 16.18 -2.91 -5.00
C ARG A 149 16.55 -2.66 -6.45
#